data_AF-A7Y4B8-F1
#
_entry.id   AF-A7Y4B8-F1
#
_cell.length_a   1.000
_cell.length_b   1.000
_cell.length_c   1.000
_cell.angle_alpha   90.00
_cell.angle_beta   90.00
_cell.angle_gamma   90.00
#
_symmetry.space_group_name_H-M   'P 1'
#
loop_
_entity.id
_entity.type
_entity.pdbx_description
1 polymer ?
#
loop_
_entity_poly.entity_id
_entity_poly.type
_entity_poly.pdbx_seq_one_letter_code
_entity_poly.pdbx_strand_id
1 'polypeptide(L)'
;MTDGDVPFSMNVPVASRLLVLRFADEAKDGLPVSPRGTFIVTDAAKGPGSGFLFSFLNTLAVEMMKTDGILSSYMEEVVRILAISATRIAYAELGKHYSGGCDPLLIAVQESIDRQLADPEISPATLAAEHNISVRQLHRVFGPIGESVMSYVKRRRLERFACDLRDPSLGHRKINELAADWGMLDAAMLSRHFRCAYGMSPRDYRKQHCFT
;
A
#
# COMPACT_ATOMS: atom_id res chain seq x y z
N MET A 1 -6.05 -4.42 2.36
CA MET A 1 -6.34 -2.97 2.47
C MET A 1 -6.60 -2.47 1.06
N THR A 2 -7.74 -1.83 0.82
CA THR A 2 -8.09 -1.26 -0.49
C THR A 2 -7.84 0.23 -0.51
N ASP A 3 -7.47 0.74 -1.67
CA ASP A 3 -7.51 2.18 -1.93
C ASP A 3 -8.98 2.63 -1.98
N GLY A 4 -9.36 3.56 -1.11
CA GLY A 4 -10.75 3.98 -0.92
C GLY A 4 -11.31 4.82 -2.06
N ASP A 5 -10.43 5.38 -2.90
CA ASP A 5 -10.81 6.21 -4.05
C ASP A 5 -10.97 5.39 -5.34
N VAL A 6 -10.74 4.08 -5.28
CA VAL A 6 -10.86 3.16 -6.42
C VAL A 6 -12.11 2.30 -6.26
N PRO A 7 -13.00 2.21 -7.27
CA PRO A 7 -14.16 1.33 -7.22
C PRO A 7 -13.73 -0.13 -7.02
N PHE A 8 -14.29 -0.80 -6.01
CA PHE A 8 -14.09 -2.23 -5.78
C PHE A 8 -15.42 -2.92 -5.46
N SER A 9 -15.51 -4.21 -5.80
CA SER A 9 -16.62 -5.09 -5.40
C SER A 9 -16.09 -6.23 -4.55
N MET A 10 -16.68 -6.44 -3.37
CA MET A 10 -16.35 -7.55 -2.48
C MET A 10 -17.56 -8.48 -2.38
N ASN A 11 -17.37 -9.77 -2.68
CA ASN A 11 -18.40 -10.78 -2.47
C ASN A 11 -18.16 -11.47 -1.13
N VAL A 12 -18.99 -11.16 -0.13
CA VAL A 12 -18.88 -11.71 1.22
C VAL A 12 -19.94 -12.80 1.37
N PRO A 13 -19.56 -14.08 1.51
CA PRO A 13 -20.55 -15.13 1.69
C PRO A 13 -21.14 -15.09 3.11
N VAL A 14 -22.45 -15.37 3.21
CA VAL A 14 -23.24 -15.45 4.45
C VAL A 14 -23.53 -14.09 5.11
N ALA A 15 -24.65 -13.99 5.84
CA ALA A 15 -25.03 -12.83 6.63
C ALA A 15 -23.89 -12.41 7.58
N SER A 16 -23.16 -11.37 7.20
CA SER A 16 -21.92 -10.93 7.85
C SER A 16 -22.05 -9.48 8.29
N ARG A 17 -21.53 -9.15 9.48
CA ARG A 17 -21.35 -7.77 9.93
C ARG A 17 -19.93 -7.33 9.59
N LEU A 18 -19.80 -6.37 8.69
CA LEU A 18 -18.52 -5.85 8.23
C LEU A 18 -18.16 -4.59 9.01
N LEU A 19 -16.95 -4.55 9.56
CA LEU A 19 -16.34 -3.33 10.09
C LEU A 19 -15.33 -2.81 9.05
N VAL A 20 -15.59 -1.63 8.50
CA VAL A 20 -14.69 -0.97 7.54
C VAL A 20 -13.96 0.16 8.27
N LEU A 21 -12.65 0.03 8.41
CA LEU A 21 -11.79 1.08 8.95
C LEU A 21 -11.21 1.89 7.79
N ARG A 22 -11.56 3.18 7.74
CA ARG A 22 -11.00 4.13 6.77
C ARG A 22 -9.96 4.98 7.49
N PHE A 23 -8.74 5.00 6.95
CA PHE A 23 -7.66 5.85 7.44
C PHE A 23 -7.54 7.09 6.55
N ALA A 24 -7.25 8.24 7.15
CA ALA A 24 -6.80 9.42 6.41
C ALA A 24 -5.50 9.09 5.65
N ASP A 25 -5.22 9.79 4.54
CA ASP A 25 -4.06 9.49 3.70
C ASP A 25 -2.73 9.52 4.46
N GLU A 26 -2.57 10.48 5.37
CA GLU A 26 -1.39 10.62 6.24
C GLU A 26 -1.20 9.42 7.19
N ALA A 27 -2.30 8.77 7.57
CA ALA A 27 -2.30 7.59 8.42
C ALA A 27 -2.06 6.29 7.64
N LYS A 28 -1.99 6.34 6.30
CA LYS A 28 -1.65 5.18 5.46
C LYS A 28 -0.15 4.92 5.39
N ASP A 29 0.69 5.90 5.74
CA ASP A 29 2.13 5.72 5.73
C ASP A 29 2.57 4.65 6.76
N GLY A 30 3.31 3.66 6.26
CA GLY A 30 3.75 2.49 7.03
C GLY A 30 2.75 1.33 7.09
N LEU A 31 1.53 1.49 6.55
CA LEU A 31 0.64 0.35 6.32
C LEU A 31 1.08 -0.41 5.06
N PRO A 32 1.15 -1.75 5.09
CA PRO A 32 1.42 -2.55 3.91
C PRO A 32 0.30 -2.32 2.87
N VAL A 33 0.69 -1.82 1.72
CA VAL A 33 -0.21 -1.64 0.58
C VAL A 33 -0.43 -3.02 -0.04
N SER A 34 -1.68 -3.48 -0.02
CA SER A 34 -2.01 -4.71 -0.73
C SER A 34 -1.90 -4.45 -2.23
N PRO A 35 -1.32 -5.37 -3.03
CA PRO A 35 -1.45 -5.31 -4.48
C PRO A 35 -2.93 -5.15 -4.86
N ARG A 36 -3.22 -4.33 -5.88
CA ARG A 36 -4.60 -4.11 -6.35
C ARG A 36 -5.31 -5.45 -6.57
N GLY A 37 -6.48 -5.62 -5.97
CA GLY A 37 -7.30 -6.84 -6.08
C GLY A 37 -6.99 -7.94 -5.06
N THR A 38 -5.96 -7.79 -4.23
CA THR A 38 -5.64 -8.77 -3.18
C THR A 38 -6.32 -8.38 -1.88
N PHE A 39 -7.28 -9.20 -1.44
CA PHE A 39 -7.86 -9.12 -0.10
C PHE A 39 -7.30 -10.24 0.76
N ILE A 40 -6.73 -9.88 1.90
CA ILE A 40 -6.36 -10.85 2.92
C ILE A 40 -7.61 -11.07 3.77
N VAL A 41 -8.18 -12.27 3.65
CA VAL A 41 -9.32 -12.71 4.45
C VAL A 41 -8.80 -13.69 5.48
N THR A 42 -8.78 -13.27 6.75
CA THR A 42 -8.55 -14.15 7.89
C THR A 42 -9.89 -14.49 8.52
N ASP A 43 -10.13 -15.77 8.78
CA ASP A 43 -11.21 -16.19 9.66
C ASP A 43 -10.91 -15.68 11.07
N ALA A 44 -11.67 -14.67 11.50
CA ALA A 44 -11.53 -14.03 12.80
C ALA A 44 -11.61 -15.04 13.96
N ALA A 45 -12.29 -16.18 13.78
CA ALA A 45 -12.46 -17.19 14.82
C ALA A 45 -11.38 -18.28 14.84
N LYS A 46 -10.52 -18.39 13.80
CA LYS A 46 -9.61 -19.54 13.64
C LYS A 46 -8.13 -19.20 13.49
N GLY A 47 -7.75 -17.93 13.48
CA GLY A 47 -6.35 -17.51 13.44
C GLY A 47 -5.73 -17.31 14.83
N PRO A 48 -4.42 -17.60 15.02
CA PRO A 48 -3.72 -17.20 16.23
C PRO A 48 -3.77 -15.66 16.37
N GLY A 49 -4.32 -15.17 17.48
CA GLY A 49 -4.49 -13.73 17.73
C GLY A 49 -5.61 -13.03 16.94
N SER A 50 -6.27 -13.69 15.98
CA SER A 50 -7.33 -13.08 15.16
C SER A 50 -8.59 -12.77 15.97
N GLY A 51 -8.93 -13.63 16.93
CA GLY A 51 -10.09 -13.44 17.81
C GLY A 51 -9.89 -12.23 18.74
N PHE A 52 -8.65 -12.03 19.22
CA PHE A 52 -8.28 -10.87 20.02
C PHE A 52 -8.28 -9.58 19.19
N LEU A 53 -7.68 -9.59 18.00
CA LEU A 53 -7.69 -8.42 17.11
C LEU A 53 -9.11 -8.03 16.69
N PHE A 54 -9.95 -9.01 16.33
CA PHE A 54 -11.33 -8.75 15.96
C PHE A 54 -12.15 -8.20 17.14
N SER A 55 -12.06 -8.82 18.32
CA SER A 55 -12.80 -8.35 19.50
C SER A 55 -12.34 -6.97 19.95
N PHE A 56 -11.04 -6.70 19.87
CA PHE A 56 -10.45 -5.42 20.20
C PHE A 56 -10.86 -4.31 19.21
N LEU A 57 -10.73 -4.55 17.90
CA LEU A 57 -11.18 -3.59 16.88
C LEU A 57 -12.69 -3.33 16.96
N ASN A 58 -13.49 -4.36 17.24
CA ASN A 58 -14.93 -4.20 17.42
C ASN A 58 -15.26 -3.39 18.68
N THR A 59 -14.54 -3.61 19.78
CA THR A 59 -14.70 -2.85 21.03
C THR A 59 -14.30 -1.39 20.83
N LEU A 60 -13.17 -1.14 20.18
CA LEU A 60 -12.72 0.22 19.83
C LEU A 60 -13.72 0.92 18.91
N ALA A 61 -14.23 0.25 17.88
CA ALA A 61 -15.20 0.83 16.97
C ALA A 61 -16.50 1.25 17.69
N VAL A 62 -16.99 0.40 18.61
CA VAL A 62 -18.17 0.71 19.43
C VAL A 62 -17.91 1.89 20.37
N GLU A 63 -16.71 2.00 20.94
CA GLU A 63 -16.39 3.08 21.87
C GLU A 63 -16.10 4.41 21.17
N MET A 64 -15.52 4.36 19.96
CA MET A 64 -15.38 5.53 19.09
C MET A 64 -16.73 6.10 18.67
N MET A 65 -17.75 5.25 18.45
CA MET A 65 -19.11 5.72 18.14
C MET A 65 -19.80 6.45 19.30
N LYS A 66 -19.27 6.36 20.52
CA LYS A 66 -19.85 6.99 21.73
C LYS A 66 -19.07 8.21 22.20
N THR A 67 -17.90 8.47 21.62
CA THR A 67 -16.95 9.46 22.14
C THR A 67 -16.90 10.68 21.22
N ASP A 68 -17.53 11.78 21.64
CA ASP A 68 -17.47 13.06 20.95
C ASP A 68 -16.44 14.01 21.60
N GLY A 69 -15.83 14.90 20.79
CA GLY A 69 -14.97 15.98 21.28
C GLY A 69 -13.47 15.65 21.30
N ILE A 70 -12.69 16.34 22.13
CA ILE A 70 -11.20 16.34 22.13
C ILE A 70 -10.58 14.95 22.27
N LEU A 71 -11.27 14.03 22.96
CA LEU A 71 -10.85 12.63 23.11
C LEU A 71 -10.85 11.85 21.79
N SER A 72 -11.63 12.27 20.78
CA SER A 72 -11.66 11.62 19.46
C SER A 72 -10.30 11.71 18.75
N SER A 73 -9.61 12.85 18.83
CA SER A 73 -8.31 13.06 18.16
C SER A 73 -7.21 12.18 18.76
N TYR A 74 -7.16 12.06 20.09
CA TYR A 74 -6.22 11.14 20.75
C TYR A 74 -6.56 9.67 20.48
N MET A 75 -7.86 9.35 20.43
CA MET A 75 -8.32 8.01 20.13
C MET A 75 -8.01 7.61 18.69
N GLU A 76 -8.10 8.53 17.72
CA GLU A 76 -7.68 8.29 16.33
C GLU A 76 -6.20 7.90 16.23
N GLU A 77 -5.33 8.59 16.97
CA GLU A 77 -3.90 8.29 16.95
C GLU A 77 -3.58 6.94 17.58
N VAL A 78 -4.23 6.61 18.70
CA VAL A 78 -4.10 5.30 19.34
C VAL A 78 -4.62 4.19 18.44
N VAL A 79 -5.78 4.38 17.82
CA VAL A 79 -6.38 3.45 16.85
C VAL A 79 -5.48 3.26 15.63
N ARG A 80 -4.83 4.33 15.13
CA ARG A 80 -3.87 4.24 14.04
C ARG A 80 -2.68 3.35 14.40
N ILE A 81 -2.04 3.60 15.55
CA ILE A 81 -0.89 2.80 16.00
C ILE A 81 -1.28 1.34 16.17
N LEU A 82 -2.44 1.08 16.78
CA LEU A 82 -2.97 -0.25 16.99
C LEU A 82 -3.34 -0.94 15.68
N ALA A 83 -3.92 -0.23 14.72
CA ALA A 83 -4.22 -0.77 13.40
C ALA A 83 -2.95 -1.14 12.64
N ILE A 84 -1.92 -0.30 12.68
CA ILE A 84 -0.60 -0.58 12.08
C ILE A 84 0.00 -1.84 12.72
N SER A 85 0.04 -1.90 14.06
CA SER A 85 0.66 -3.02 14.77
C SER A 85 -0.14 -4.32 14.63
N ALA A 86 -1.47 -4.27 14.69
CA ALA A 86 -2.36 -5.38 14.36
C ALA A 86 -2.16 -5.90 12.94
N THR A 87 -2.02 -4.99 11.98
CA THR A 87 -1.73 -5.32 10.59
C THR A 87 -0.38 -6.01 10.51
N ARG A 88 0.69 -5.47 11.13
CA ARG A 88 2.02 -6.11 11.12
C ARG A 88 2.01 -7.50 11.75
N ILE A 89 1.30 -7.69 12.85
CA ILE A 89 1.15 -9.00 13.51
C ILE A 89 0.39 -9.97 12.61
N ALA A 90 -0.74 -9.54 12.03
CA ALA A 90 -1.50 -10.35 11.10
C ALA A 90 -0.62 -10.76 9.90
N TYR A 91 0.10 -9.82 9.29
CA TYR A 91 1.02 -10.10 8.18
C TYR A 91 2.17 -11.04 8.59
N ALA A 92 2.73 -10.90 9.79
CA ALA A 92 3.81 -11.75 10.30
C ALA A 92 3.34 -13.19 10.61
N GLU A 93 2.16 -13.36 11.20
CA GLU A 93 1.56 -14.67 11.47
C GLU A 93 1.01 -15.33 10.21
N LEU A 94 0.49 -14.53 9.27
CA LEU A 94 0.14 -15.00 7.92
C LEU A 94 1.38 -15.55 7.22
N GLY A 95 2.56 -14.92 7.37
CA GLY A 95 3.87 -15.43 6.92
C GLY A 95 4.13 -16.90 7.26
N LYS A 96 3.58 -17.42 8.37
CA LYS A 96 3.73 -18.80 8.83
C LYS A 96 2.60 -19.74 8.37
N HIS A 97 1.42 -19.21 8.06
CA HIS A 97 0.22 -19.96 7.65
C HIS A 97 -0.13 -19.80 6.15
N TYR A 98 0.70 -19.11 5.36
CA TYR A 98 0.65 -19.10 3.89
C TYR A 98 1.03 -20.47 3.31
N SER A 99 0.16 -21.47 3.48
CA SER A 99 0.19 -22.71 2.70
C SER A 99 -0.60 -22.59 1.39
N GLY A 100 -1.10 -21.40 1.06
CA GLY A 100 -1.78 -21.12 -0.20
C GLY A 100 -1.78 -19.63 -0.53
N GLY A 101 -0.88 -19.20 -1.42
CA GLY A 101 -1.16 -18.05 -2.30
C GLY A 101 -0.06 -17.02 -2.55
N CYS A 102 0.87 -16.75 -1.62
CA CYS A 102 1.90 -15.72 -1.82
C CYS A 102 3.30 -16.30 -1.55
N ASP A 103 4.15 -16.33 -2.57
CA ASP A 103 5.52 -16.85 -2.50
C ASP A 103 6.36 -15.94 -1.57
N PRO A 104 6.99 -16.44 -0.49
CA PRO A 104 7.85 -15.63 0.38
C PRO A 104 8.94 -14.87 -0.37
N LEU A 105 9.41 -15.42 -1.50
CA LEU A 105 10.36 -14.77 -2.38
C LEU A 105 9.78 -13.52 -3.04
N LEU A 106 8.49 -13.53 -3.40
CA LEU A 106 7.81 -12.36 -3.96
C LEU A 106 7.79 -11.21 -2.94
N ILE A 107 7.47 -11.51 -1.68
CA ILE A 107 7.42 -10.51 -0.61
C ILE A 107 8.81 -9.90 -0.40
N ALA A 108 9.84 -10.74 -0.27
CA ALA A 108 11.22 -10.27 -0.08
C ALA A 108 11.69 -9.37 -1.24
N VAL A 109 11.36 -9.73 -2.48
CA VAL A 109 11.70 -8.92 -3.65
C VAL A 109 10.95 -7.59 -3.66
N GLN A 110 9.66 -7.58 -3.31
CA GLN A 110 8.87 -6.35 -3.24
C GLN A 110 9.43 -5.39 -2.19
N GLU A 111 9.91 -5.90 -1.05
CA GLU A 111 10.58 -5.10 -0.02
C GLU A 111 11.92 -4.53 -0.50
N SER A 112 12.74 -5.32 -1.21
CA SER A 112 14.00 -4.83 -1.79
C SER A 112 13.75 -3.75 -2.85
N ILE A 113 12.73 -3.92 -3.71
CA ILE A 113 12.30 -2.88 -4.64
C ILE A 113 11.94 -1.61 -3.88
N ASP A 114 11.12 -1.71 -2.82
CA ASP A 114 10.66 -0.55 -2.06
C ASP A 114 11.81 0.23 -1.40
N ARG A 115 12.87 -0.46 -0.96
CA ARG A 115 14.09 0.17 -0.43
C ARG A 115 14.91 0.90 -1.49
N GLN A 116 14.89 0.41 -2.72
CA GLN A 116 15.73 0.90 -3.81
C GLN A 116 14.94 1.77 -4.82
N LEU A 117 13.68 2.10 -4.54
CA LEU A 117 12.75 2.75 -5.49
C LEU A 117 13.33 3.98 -6.21
N ALA A 118 14.14 4.78 -5.51
CA ALA A 118 14.78 5.99 -6.00
C ALA A 118 15.93 5.73 -6.99
N ASP A 119 16.53 4.54 -6.98
CA ASP A 119 17.67 4.19 -7.85
C ASP A 119 17.18 3.99 -9.30
N PRO A 120 17.53 4.89 -10.24
CA PRO A 120 17.09 4.78 -11.62
C PRO A 120 17.60 3.51 -12.33
N GLU A 121 18.69 2.91 -11.84
CA GLU A 121 19.36 1.75 -12.44
C GLU A 121 18.81 0.39 -11.94
N ILE A 122 17.73 0.39 -11.15
CA ILE A 122 17.00 -0.85 -10.81
C ILE A 122 16.73 -1.65 -12.09
N SER A 123 17.13 -2.91 -12.07
CA SER A 123 16.90 -3.85 -13.16
C SER A 123 16.50 -5.22 -12.63
N PRO A 124 15.85 -6.07 -13.45
CA PRO A 124 15.55 -7.44 -13.06
C PRO A 124 16.82 -8.25 -12.75
N ALA A 125 17.95 -7.92 -13.38
CA ALA A 125 19.22 -8.60 -13.16
C ALA A 125 19.81 -8.26 -11.78
N THR A 126 19.79 -6.98 -11.38
CA THR A 126 20.29 -6.56 -10.07
C THR A 126 19.42 -7.12 -8.94
N LEU A 127 18.10 -7.07 -9.09
CA LEU A 127 17.17 -7.68 -8.12
C LEU A 127 17.35 -9.20 -8.03
N ALA A 128 17.49 -9.90 -9.16
CA ALA A 128 17.70 -11.34 -9.16
C ALA A 128 19.01 -11.72 -8.46
N ALA A 129 20.09 -10.96 -8.70
CA ALA A 129 21.38 -11.16 -8.06
C ALA A 129 21.33 -10.95 -6.54
N GLU A 130 20.63 -9.91 -6.07
CA GLU A 130 20.46 -9.63 -4.63
C GLU A 130 19.79 -10.80 -3.88
N HIS A 131 18.83 -11.45 -4.52
CA HIS A 131 18.11 -12.58 -3.93
C HIS A 131 18.70 -13.96 -4.27
N ASN A 132 19.86 -14.01 -4.96
CA ASN A 132 20.52 -15.25 -5.41
C ASN A 132 19.60 -16.16 -6.26
N ILE A 133 18.79 -15.56 -7.14
CA ILE A 133 17.88 -16.27 -8.04
C ILE A 133 18.17 -15.97 -9.50
N SER A 134 17.62 -16.79 -10.39
CA SER A 134 17.60 -16.45 -11.82
C SER A 134 16.53 -15.40 -12.15
N VAL A 135 16.76 -14.59 -13.18
CA VAL A 135 15.76 -13.65 -13.72
C VAL A 135 14.49 -14.37 -14.15
N ARG A 136 14.61 -15.62 -14.64
CA ARG A 136 13.46 -16.48 -14.96
C ARG A 136 12.61 -16.78 -13.72
N GLN A 137 13.25 -17.11 -12.60
CA GLN A 137 12.57 -17.35 -11.34
C GLN A 137 11.92 -16.09 -10.80
N LEU A 138 12.61 -14.95 -10.91
CA LEU A 138 12.05 -13.63 -10.58
C LEU A 138 10.76 -13.36 -11.36
N HIS A 139 10.75 -13.55 -12.68
CA HIS A 139 9.51 -13.40 -13.47
C HIS A 139 8.44 -14.44 -13.10
N ARG A 140 8.84 -15.67 -12.75
CA ARG A 140 7.90 -16.71 -12.32
C ARG A 140 7.16 -16.32 -11.04
N VAL A 141 7.84 -15.74 -10.06
CA VAL A 141 7.18 -15.33 -8.80
C VAL A 141 6.32 -14.09 -8.96
N PHE A 142 6.56 -13.26 -9.98
CA PHE A 142 5.68 -12.17 -10.38
C PHE A 142 4.50 -12.62 -11.27
N GLY A 143 4.55 -13.83 -11.83
CA GLY A 143 3.49 -14.36 -12.70
C GLY A 143 2.09 -14.35 -12.06
N PRO A 144 1.92 -14.84 -10.81
CA PRO A 144 0.62 -14.86 -10.14
C PRO A 144 -0.03 -13.49 -9.94
N ILE A 145 0.75 -12.40 -9.85
CA ILE A 145 0.21 -11.03 -9.72
C ILE A 145 -0.08 -10.36 -11.07
N GLY A 146 0.17 -11.05 -12.18
CA GLY A 146 -0.20 -10.59 -13.52
C GLY A 146 0.58 -9.37 -14.03
N GLU A 147 1.69 -9.00 -13.40
CA GLU A 147 2.52 -7.89 -13.86
C GLU A 147 4.01 -8.25 -13.93
N SER A 148 4.76 -7.55 -14.79
CA SER A 148 6.20 -7.69 -14.84
C SER A 148 6.86 -6.95 -13.67
N VAL A 149 8.07 -7.39 -13.28
CA VAL A 149 8.88 -6.73 -12.24
C VAL A 149 9.06 -5.24 -12.52
N MET A 150 9.36 -4.86 -13.77
CA MET A 150 9.56 -3.45 -14.12
C MET A 150 8.24 -2.67 -14.18
N SER A 151 7.12 -3.33 -14.49
CA SER A 151 5.80 -2.73 -14.35
C SER A 151 5.49 -2.44 -12.88
N TYR A 152 5.82 -3.37 -11.97
CA TYR A 152 5.71 -3.19 -10.52
C TYR A 152 6.51 -1.99 -10.05
N VAL A 153 7.81 -1.91 -10.39
CA VAL A 153 8.70 -0.79 -10.03
C VAL A 153 8.12 0.54 -10.51
N LYS A 154 7.71 0.63 -11.78
CA LYS A 154 7.13 1.86 -12.34
C LYS A 154 5.86 2.27 -11.62
N ARG A 155 4.98 1.31 -11.31
CA ARG A 155 3.74 1.57 -10.57
C ARG A 155 4.03 2.09 -9.16
N ARG A 156 4.95 1.45 -8.43
CA ARG A 156 5.36 1.90 -7.09
C ARG A 156 6.01 3.29 -7.10
N ARG A 157 6.82 3.63 -8.10
CA ARG A 157 7.37 4.99 -8.28
C ARG A 157 6.27 6.03 -8.47
N LEU A 158 5.27 5.73 -9.31
CA LEU A 158 4.13 6.62 -9.55
C LEU A 158 3.25 6.79 -8.31
N GLU A 159 3.08 5.74 -7.50
CA GLU A 159 2.36 5.80 -6.23
C GLU A 159 3.07 6.73 -5.23
N ARG A 160 4.39 6.58 -5.06
CA ARG A 160 5.18 7.44 -4.17
C ARG A 160 5.22 8.89 -4.64
N PHE A 161 5.43 9.11 -5.93
CA PHE A 161 5.37 10.44 -6.51
C PHE A 161 3.98 11.09 -6.36
N ALA A 162 2.89 10.32 -6.47
CA ALA A 162 1.55 10.85 -6.22
C ALA A 162 1.37 11.25 -4.74
N CYS A 163 1.94 10.52 -3.78
CA CYS A 163 1.96 10.95 -2.38
C CYS A 163 2.68 12.30 -2.22
N ASP A 164 3.88 12.45 -2.77
CA ASP A 164 4.65 13.69 -2.69
C ASP A 164 3.92 14.89 -3.34
N LEU A 165 3.16 14.65 -4.41
CA LEU A 165 2.37 15.70 -5.05
C LEU A 165 1.19 16.17 -4.20
N ARG A 166 0.74 15.37 -3.22
CA ARG A 166 -0.34 15.74 -2.31
C ARG A 166 0.17 16.42 -1.04
N ASP A 167 1.44 16.24 -0.72
CA ASP A 167 2.05 16.84 0.46
C ASP A 167 2.18 18.37 0.31
N PRO A 168 1.46 19.17 1.12
CA PRO A 168 1.52 20.62 1.06
C PRO A 168 2.91 21.18 1.38
N SER A 169 3.70 20.48 2.21
CA SER A 169 5.06 20.89 2.56
C SER A 169 6.00 20.89 1.35
N LEU A 170 5.71 20.03 0.35
CA LEU A 170 6.45 19.91 -0.90
C LEU A 170 5.90 20.80 -2.02
N GLY A 171 4.86 21.61 -1.78
CA GLY A 171 4.22 22.44 -2.80
C GLY A 171 5.15 23.43 -3.52
N HIS A 172 6.23 23.84 -2.85
CA HIS A 172 7.27 24.74 -3.37
C HIS A 172 8.26 24.04 -4.32
N ARG A 173 8.38 22.70 -4.24
CA ARG A 173 9.29 21.91 -5.09
C ARG A 173 8.73 21.78 -6.50
N LYS A 174 9.63 21.68 -7.48
CA LYS A 174 9.21 21.47 -8.88
C LYS A 174 8.82 20.01 -9.10
N ILE A 175 7.79 19.80 -9.92
CA ILE A 175 7.29 18.47 -10.29
C ILE A 175 8.41 17.58 -10.85
N ASN A 176 9.31 18.14 -11.67
CA ASN A 176 10.43 17.40 -12.23
C ASN A 176 11.49 17.01 -11.18
N GLU A 177 11.66 17.81 -10.13
CA GLU A 177 12.59 17.47 -9.03
C GLU A 177 12.03 16.31 -8.21
N LEU A 178 10.75 16.38 -7.84
CA LEU A 178 10.07 15.28 -7.15
C LEU A 178 10.05 13.99 -7.99
N ALA A 179 9.90 14.10 -9.31
CA ALA A 179 9.97 12.93 -10.19
C ALA A 179 11.38 12.32 -10.23
N ALA A 180 12.42 13.15 -10.20
CA ALA A 180 13.81 12.70 -10.18
C ALA A 180 14.15 11.97 -8.87
N ASP A 181 13.60 12.41 -7.73
CA ASP A 181 13.77 11.76 -6.42
C ASP A 181 13.27 10.29 -6.44
N TRP A 182 12.33 9.96 -7.33
CA TRP A 182 11.83 8.59 -7.54
C TRP A 182 12.39 7.90 -8.78
N GLY A 183 13.51 8.38 -9.34
CA GLY A 183 14.16 7.77 -10.51
C GLY A 183 13.34 7.89 -11.81
N MET A 184 12.46 8.87 -11.93
CA MET A 184 11.66 9.16 -13.13
C MET A 184 12.21 10.39 -13.87
N LEU A 185 13.32 10.19 -14.58
CA LEU A 185 14.08 11.28 -15.22
C LEU A 185 13.43 11.83 -16.50
N ASP A 186 12.59 11.05 -17.17
CA ASP A 186 11.89 11.48 -18.40
C ASP A 186 10.51 12.07 -18.10
N ALA A 187 10.40 13.39 -18.17
CA ALA A 187 9.17 14.14 -17.89
C ALA A 187 8.01 13.85 -18.86
N ALA A 188 8.30 13.53 -20.13
CA ALA A 188 7.28 13.22 -21.12
C ALA A 188 6.68 11.84 -20.86
N MET A 189 7.56 10.87 -20.59
CA MET A 189 7.21 9.51 -20.20
C MET A 189 6.45 9.50 -18.87
N LEU A 190 6.90 10.27 -17.88
CA LEU A 190 6.22 10.48 -16.60
C LEU A 190 4.79 10.98 -16.82
N SER A 191 4.62 12.10 -17.53
CA SER A 191 3.31 12.73 -17.72
C SER A 191 2.32 11.79 -18.41
N ARG A 192 2.79 11.00 -19.38
CA ARG A 192 1.97 9.99 -20.06
C ARG A 192 1.56 8.86 -19.13
N HIS A 193 2.51 8.28 -18.39
CA HIS A 193 2.20 7.19 -17.46
C HIS A 193 1.32 7.66 -16.31
N PHE A 194 1.57 8.84 -15.77
CA PHE A 194 0.77 9.43 -14.69
C PHE A 194 -0.66 9.67 -15.14
N ARG A 195 -0.87 10.25 -16.33
CA ARG A 195 -2.22 10.44 -16.88
C ARG A 195 -2.92 9.10 -17.16
N CYS A 196 -2.19 8.09 -17.61
CA CYS A 196 -2.74 6.75 -17.79
C CYS A 196 -3.22 6.14 -16.46
N ALA A 197 -2.45 6.35 -15.38
CA ALA A 197 -2.74 5.77 -14.06
C ALA A 197 -3.81 6.55 -13.26
N TYR A 198 -3.81 7.88 -13.35
CA TYR A 198 -4.63 8.77 -12.50
C TYR A 198 -5.62 9.64 -13.28
N GLY A 199 -5.70 9.51 -14.61
CA GLY A 199 -6.64 10.24 -15.46
C GLY A 199 -6.31 11.72 -15.71
N MET A 200 -5.32 12.29 -15.02
CA MET A 200 -4.96 13.72 -15.11
C MET A 200 -3.45 13.96 -15.12
N SER A 201 -3.01 15.21 -15.35
CA SER A 201 -1.59 15.53 -15.31
C SER A 201 -1.08 15.65 -13.87
N PRO A 202 0.22 15.42 -13.59
CA PRO A 202 0.81 15.64 -12.27
C PRO A 202 0.53 17.05 -11.69
N ARG A 203 0.50 18.06 -12.57
CA ARG A 203 0.23 19.45 -12.18
C ARG A 203 -1.22 19.65 -11.73
N ASP A 204 -2.17 19.06 -12.45
CA ASP A 204 -3.59 19.16 -12.11
C ASP A 204 -3.89 18.35 -10.85
N TYR A 205 -3.26 17.17 -10.72
CA TYR A 205 -3.34 16.35 -9.52
C TYR A 205 -2.89 17.12 -8.26
N ARG A 206 -1.73 17.79 -8.33
CA ARG A 206 -1.27 18.64 -7.23
C ARG A 206 -2.25 19.77 -6.90
N LYS A 207 -2.83 20.43 -7.90
CA LYS A 207 -3.80 21.53 -7.68
C LYS A 207 -5.09 21.06 -7.02
N GLN A 208 -5.54 19.84 -7.29
CA GLN A 208 -6.79 19.30 -6.73
C GLN A 208 -6.63 18.78 -5.31
N HIS A 209 -5.43 18.33 -4.94
CA HIS A 209 -5.20 17.66 -3.66
C HIS A 209 -4.38 18.47 -2.66
N CYS A 210 -3.62 19.47 -3.11
CA CYS A 210 -2.96 20.43 -2.22
C CYS A 210 -3.96 21.54 -1.85
N PHE A 211 -4.81 21.29 -0.85
CA PHE A 211 -5.60 22.37 -0.24
C PHE A 211 -4.65 23.35 0.47
N THR A 212 -4.79 24.63 0.16
CA THR A 212 -4.02 25.74 0.79
C THR A 212 -4.65 26.12 2.11
#